data_AF-A0A856M8U4-F1
#
_entry.id   AF-A0A856M8U4-F1
#
_cell.length_a   1.000
_cell.length_b   1.000
_cell.length_c   1.000
_cell.angle_alpha   90.00
_cell.angle_beta   90.00
_cell.angle_gamma   90.00
#
_symmetry.space_group_name_H-M   'P 1'
#
loop_
_entity.id
_entity.type
_entity.pdbx_description
1 polymer ?
#
loop_
_entity_poly.entity_id
_entity_poly.type
_entity_poly.pdbx_seq_one_letter_code
_entity_poly.pdbx_strand_id
1 'polypeptide(L)'
;MYRIKPLLCAASLGVALAVELAIAPSSAMPIAPNVLAAELDAHEQPQISKVKNAKPKPSNPPPPPPPKNPDSSAPGGRRDRTTCPQDTEAVTTGSSLTALGPTTKPGLTLAERPIFLVYVPKTSAKTAEFSLRNQNGSGVYRTTVALTKTPDIVTISLPSNAPPLEIKKRYTWSFAVICNPSDRIKDQFVTGTVQRTELEPTRLRQIEQAPLKQRFLLYQKDDIWYDALPILLELRRSQPNDSSISAAWREFLQSGGVDVMIDDKLKDNKLKDNK
;
A
#
# COMPACT_ATOMS: atom_id res chain seq x y z
N MET A 1 56.97 32.38 42.93
CA MET A 1 57.51 32.27 41.55
C MET A 1 56.52 32.92 40.60
N TYR A 2 56.82 34.13 40.14
CA TYR A 2 56.06 34.89 39.15
C TYR A 2 56.51 34.47 37.73
N ARG A 3 55.57 34.21 36.81
CA ARG A 3 55.84 34.23 35.36
C ARG A 3 54.64 34.78 34.57
N ILE A 4 54.69 36.09 34.36
CA ILE A 4 54.63 36.82 33.07
C ILE A 4 53.72 36.23 31.97
N LYS A 5 52.67 36.99 31.63
CA LYS A 5 52.02 37.05 30.30
C LYS A 5 52.83 37.95 29.34
N PRO A 6 52.79 37.68 28.03
CA PRO A 6 52.35 38.68 27.04
C PRO A 6 51.30 38.06 26.09
N LEU A 7 50.15 38.67 25.78
CA LEU A 7 49.82 39.85 24.96
C LEU A 7 50.08 39.70 23.43
N LEU A 8 48.96 39.67 22.69
CA LEU A 8 48.71 40.11 21.29
C LEU A 8 49.32 39.36 20.08
N CYS A 9 48.46 38.86 19.19
CA CYS A 9 48.25 39.49 17.88
C CYS A 9 47.01 38.94 17.15
N ALA A 10 46.29 39.85 16.50
CA ALA A 10 45.13 39.62 15.65
C ALA A 10 45.54 39.30 14.21
N ALA A 11 44.73 38.51 13.49
CA ALA A 11 44.53 38.68 12.05
C ALA A 11 43.31 37.86 11.59
N SER A 12 42.24 38.58 11.27
CA SER A 12 41.10 38.16 10.48
C SER A 12 41.49 37.97 9.01
N LEU A 13 41.10 36.87 8.38
CA LEU A 13 40.98 36.75 6.93
C LEU A 13 39.67 36.05 6.61
N GLY A 14 38.66 36.84 6.27
CA GLY A 14 37.45 36.37 5.62
C GLY A 14 37.75 36.05 4.16
N VAL A 15 37.27 34.91 3.69
CA VAL A 15 37.23 34.58 2.27
C VAL A 15 35.77 34.61 1.84
N ALA A 16 35.39 35.72 1.21
CA ALA A 16 34.15 35.82 0.46
C ALA A 16 34.38 35.16 -0.90
N LEU A 17 33.67 34.07 -1.18
CA LEU A 17 33.63 33.47 -2.52
C LEU A 17 32.36 33.96 -3.22
N ALA A 18 32.52 34.98 -4.07
CA ALA A 18 31.51 35.38 -5.03
C ALA A 18 31.56 34.41 -6.21
N VAL A 19 30.44 33.77 -6.53
CA VAL A 19 30.26 33.04 -7.79
C VAL A 19 29.34 33.87 -8.66
N GLU A 20 29.90 34.42 -9.73
CA GLU A 20 29.21 35.22 -10.74
C GLU A 20 28.30 34.35 -11.60
N LEU A 21 27.11 34.87 -11.89
CA LEU A 21 26.19 34.39 -12.93
C LEU A 21 26.79 34.64 -14.32
N ALA A 22 26.95 33.59 -15.11
CA ALA A 22 27.08 33.71 -16.56
C ALA A 22 25.70 33.52 -17.21
N ILE A 23 25.13 34.63 -17.70
CA ILE A 23 23.95 34.65 -18.57
C ILE A 23 24.45 34.44 -20.00
N ALA A 24 24.07 33.32 -20.63
CA ALA A 24 24.30 33.12 -22.06
C ALA A 24 23.10 33.68 -22.87
N PRO A 25 23.34 34.46 -23.93
CA PRO A 25 22.26 35.04 -24.74
C PRO A 25 21.68 34.05 -25.76
N SER A 26 20.40 34.29 -26.00
CA SER A 26 19.51 33.72 -27.02
C SER A 26 20.11 33.73 -28.44
N SER A 27 19.99 32.61 -29.14
CA SER A 27 20.01 32.56 -30.60
C SER A 27 18.72 31.88 -31.09
N ALA A 28 17.77 32.70 -31.50
CA ALA A 28 16.64 32.28 -32.34
C ALA A 28 17.00 32.41 -33.82
N MET A 29 16.21 31.71 -34.65
CA MET A 29 15.99 31.81 -36.12
C MET A 29 16.50 30.61 -36.94
N PRO A 30 15.93 30.32 -38.14
CA PRO A 30 14.67 30.78 -38.73
C PRO A 30 13.72 29.63 -39.16
N ILE A 31 12.46 30.00 -39.35
CA ILE A 31 11.46 29.26 -40.12
C ILE A 31 11.70 29.54 -41.61
N ALA A 32 11.60 28.53 -42.46
CA ALA A 32 11.43 28.69 -43.90
C ALA A 32 10.41 27.66 -44.45
N PRO A 33 9.76 27.94 -45.60
CA PRO A 33 8.37 27.55 -45.84
C PRO A 33 8.14 26.59 -47.02
N ASN A 34 6.94 26.00 -47.02
CA ASN A 34 6.04 25.70 -48.14
C ASN A 34 6.32 24.61 -49.20
N VAL A 35 5.19 24.20 -49.78
CA VAL A 35 4.89 23.56 -51.09
C VAL A 35 4.52 22.06 -50.96
N LEU A 36 3.23 21.69 -50.93
CA LEU A 36 2.16 21.62 -51.97
C LEU A 36 2.11 20.24 -52.67
N ALA A 37 0.97 19.56 -52.48
CA ALA A 37 0.23 18.62 -53.31
C ALA A 37 0.98 17.65 -54.26
N ALA A 38 0.66 16.36 -54.18
CA ALA A 38 -0.26 15.71 -55.13
C ALA A 38 -0.39 14.20 -54.86
N GLU A 39 -1.63 13.75 -54.91
CA GLU A 39 -2.12 12.38 -54.99
C GLU A 39 -1.84 11.82 -56.39
N LEU A 40 -1.39 10.57 -56.51
CA LEU A 40 -1.65 9.75 -57.69
C LEU A 40 -1.59 8.26 -57.35
N ASP A 41 -2.73 7.60 -57.53
CA ASP A 41 -2.93 6.16 -57.58
C ASP A 41 -1.97 5.43 -58.53
N ALA A 42 -1.54 4.23 -58.15
CA ALA A 42 -1.60 3.06 -59.02
C ALA A 42 -1.35 1.74 -58.25
N HIS A 43 -2.36 0.87 -58.35
CA HIS A 43 -2.35 -0.59 -58.25
C HIS A 43 -0.98 -1.31 -58.39
N GLU A 44 -0.68 -2.20 -57.43
CA GLU A 44 -0.28 -3.58 -57.77
C GLU A 44 -0.47 -4.59 -56.61
N GLN A 45 -1.39 -5.54 -56.81
CA GLN A 45 -1.43 -6.88 -56.21
C GLN A 45 -2.13 -7.78 -57.25
N PRO A 46 -1.99 -9.13 -57.24
CA PRO A 46 -1.40 -9.98 -56.20
C PRO A 46 -0.48 -11.11 -56.75
N GLN A 47 0.32 -11.74 -55.87
CA GLN A 47 0.61 -13.18 -56.00
C GLN A 47 0.67 -13.87 -54.62
N ILE A 48 -0.11 -14.94 -54.53
CA ILE A 48 -0.35 -15.79 -53.37
C ILE A 48 0.75 -16.85 -53.30
N SER A 49 1.38 -17.02 -52.15
CA SER A 49 2.12 -18.24 -51.83
C SER A 49 1.79 -18.72 -50.41
N LYS A 50 1.20 -19.92 -50.38
CA LYS A 50 0.71 -20.64 -49.21
C LYS A 50 1.90 -21.12 -48.34
N VAL A 51 1.96 -20.66 -47.09
CA VAL A 51 2.71 -21.35 -46.02
C VAL A 51 1.70 -21.84 -44.98
N LYS A 52 1.83 -23.13 -44.64
CA LYS A 52 0.88 -23.93 -43.88
C LYS A 52 0.86 -23.52 -42.39
N ASN A 53 -0.36 -23.41 -41.86
CA ASN A 53 -0.71 -23.13 -40.46
C ASN A 53 -0.03 -24.09 -39.46
N ALA A 54 0.71 -23.52 -38.51
CA ALA A 54 0.91 -24.10 -37.19
C ALA A 54 0.24 -23.17 -36.15
N LYS A 55 -0.80 -23.68 -35.49
CA LYS A 55 -1.65 -22.93 -34.56
C LYS A 55 -0.90 -22.67 -33.23
N PRO A 56 -0.68 -21.42 -32.79
CA PRO A 56 -0.17 -21.16 -31.46
C PRO A 56 -1.25 -21.51 -30.41
N LYS A 57 -0.86 -22.33 -29.44
CA LYS A 57 -1.67 -22.75 -28.29
C LYS A 57 -1.92 -21.54 -27.37
N PRO A 58 -3.17 -21.18 -27.03
CA PRO A 58 -3.42 -20.10 -26.10
C PRO A 58 -2.96 -20.46 -24.68
N SER A 59 -2.24 -19.50 -24.10
CA SER A 59 -1.92 -19.33 -22.69
C SER A 59 -3.13 -19.49 -21.77
N ASN A 60 -2.87 -19.93 -20.54
CA ASN A 60 -3.84 -20.17 -19.46
C ASN A 60 -5.00 -19.16 -19.40
N PRO A 61 -6.24 -19.63 -19.11
CA PRO A 61 -7.40 -18.76 -19.01
C PRO A 61 -7.23 -17.72 -17.88
N PRO A 62 -7.73 -16.49 -18.06
CA PRO A 62 -7.70 -15.47 -17.01
C PRO A 62 -8.49 -15.95 -15.79
N PRO A 63 -8.04 -15.64 -14.56
CA PRO A 63 -8.78 -16.03 -13.37
C PRO A 63 -10.16 -15.34 -13.36
N PRO A 64 -11.19 -16.00 -12.80
CA PRO A 64 -12.55 -15.47 -12.81
C PRO A 64 -12.61 -14.09 -12.13
N PRO A 65 -13.46 -13.17 -12.62
CA PRO A 65 -13.69 -11.89 -11.96
C PRO A 65 -14.24 -12.17 -10.55
N PRO A 66 -13.77 -11.48 -9.50
CA PRO A 66 -14.39 -11.58 -8.20
C PRO A 66 -15.83 -11.05 -8.29
N PRO A 67 -16.71 -11.52 -7.40
CA PRO A 67 -18.08 -11.05 -7.36
C PRO A 67 -18.12 -9.52 -7.28
N LYS A 68 -18.89 -8.91 -8.18
CA LYS A 68 -19.27 -7.49 -8.10
C LYS A 68 -20.13 -7.32 -6.85
N ASN A 69 -19.80 -6.34 -6.00
CA ASN A 69 -20.74 -5.89 -4.99
C ASN A 69 -22.00 -5.37 -5.71
N PRO A 70 -23.22 -5.79 -5.32
CA PRO A 70 -24.41 -5.14 -5.80
C PRO A 70 -24.46 -3.73 -5.21
N ASP A 71 -24.59 -2.73 -6.08
CA ASP A 71 -24.99 -1.40 -5.67
C ASP A 71 -26.29 -1.51 -4.86
N SER A 72 -26.28 -0.97 -3.64
CA SER A 72 -27.45 -0.70 -2.79
C SER A 72 -28.59 -1.74 -2.84
N SER A 73 -28.52 -2.74 -1.96
CA SER A 73 -29.70 -3.49 -1.54
C SER A 73 -30.04 -3.17 -0.09
N ALA A 74 -31.30 -2.78 0.13
CA ALA A 74 -31.94 -2.49 1.42
C ALA A 74 -31.76 -3.63 2.46
N PRO A 75 -31.93 -3.36 3.77
CA PRO A 75 -31.49 -4.27 4.83
C PRO A 75 -32.41 -5.48 4.94
N GLY A 76 -32.05 -6.56 4.25
CA GLY A 76 -32.70 -7.87 4.35
C GLY A 76 -31.66 -8.95 4.64
N GLY A 77 -31.59 -9.39 5.90
CA GLY A 77 -30.86 -10.59 6.33
C GLY A 77 -29.40 -10.34 6.71
N ARG A 78 -29.13 -10.23 8.02
CA ARG A 78 -27.78 -10.43 8.57
C ARG A 78 -27.31 -11.84 8.18
N ARG A 79 -26.47 -11.97 7.15
CA ARG A 79 -25.64 -13.16 6.97
C ARG A 79 -24.48 -13.02 7.93
N ASP A 80 -24.74 -13.41 9.16
CA ASP A 80 -23.74 -13.64 10.20
C ASP A 80 -22.85 -14.81 9.77
N ARG A 81 -21.90 -14.54 8.89
CA ARG A 81 -20.82 -15.48 8.62
C ARG A 81 -19.55 -14.67 8.51
N THR A 82 -18.94 -14.39 9.65
CA THR A 82 -17.63 -13.76 9.77
C THR A 82 -16.48 -14.79 9.74
N THR A 83 -16.80 -16.07 9.50
CA THR A 83 -15.89 -17.21 9.56
C THR A 83 -16.05 -18.16 8.37
N CYS A 84 -15.04 -19.00 8.10
CA CYS A 84 -15.20 -20.03 7.08
C CYS A 84 -16.25 -21.06 7.50
N PRO A 85 -16.93 -21.73 6.55
CA PRO A 85 -17.98 -22.69 6.88
C PRO A 85 -17.59 -23.84 7.80
N GLN A 86 -16.33 -24.21 7.75
CA GLN A 86 -15.74 -25.31 8.52
C GLN A 86 -15.36 -24.85 9.95
N ASP A 87 -15.32 -23.54 10.21
CA ASP A 87 -14.93 -22.97 11.49
C ASP A 87 -16.19 -22.85 12.37
N THR A 88 -16.45 -23.88 13.18
CA THR A 88 -17.64 -23.99 14.04
C THR A 88 -17.47 -23.36 15.42
N GLU A 89 -16.31 -22.76 15.73
CA GLU A 89 -16.16 -22.09 17.02
C GLU A 89 -16.99 -20.81 17.07
N ALA A 90 -17.78 -20.70 18.14
CA ALA A 90 -18.61 -19.54 18.41
C ALA A 90 -17.74 -18.28 18.31
N VAL A 91 -18.11 -17.40 17.38
CA VAL A 91 -17.55 -16.05 17.29
C VAL A 91 -17.77 -15.41 18.66
N THR A 92 -16.72 -15.35 19.48
CA THR A 92 -16.71 -14.38 20.56
C THR A 92 -16.90 -13.03 19.88
N THR A 93 -18.00 -12.37 20.20
CA THR A 93 -18.38 -11.04 19.74
C THR A 93 -17.12 -10.17 19.65
N GLY A 94 -16.70 -9.81 18.43
CA GLY A 94 -15.53 -8.95 18.19
C GLY A 94 -14.33 -9.57 17.45
N SER A 95 -14.41 -10.77 16.87
CA SER A 95 -13.28 -11.38 16.13
C SER A 95 -13.63 -11.71 14.67
N SER A 96 -13.86 -10.68 13.85
CA SER A 96 -14.10 -10.78 12.41
C SER A 96 -12.85 -10.47 11.60
N LEU A 97 -12.77 -11.00 10.37
CA LEU A 97 -11.78 -10.55 9.38
C LEU A 97 -11.90 -9.03 9.22
N THR A 98 -10.81 -8.29 9.43
CA THR A 98 -10.86 -6.83 9.49
C THR A 98 -9.75 -6.21 8.66
N ALA A 99 -10.12 -5.34 7.72
CA ALA A 99 -9.20 -4.46 7.01
C ALA A 99 -8.70 -3.37 7.97
N LEU A 100 -7.39 -3.24 8.17
CA LEU A 100 -6.81 -2.17 9.00
C LEU A 100 -6.53 -0.93 8.15
N GLY A 101 -7.51 -0.53 7.34
CA GLY A 101 -7.48 0.66 6.50
C GLY A 101 -8.64 1.60 6.85
N PRO A 102 -8.58 2.88 6.46
CA PRO A 102 -9.69 3.79 6.72
C PRO A 102 -10.96 3.33 6.00
N THR A 103 -12.10 3.44 6.67
CA THR A 103 -13.40 2.95 6.17
C THR A 103 -14.25 4.04 5.52
N THR A 104 -13.99 5.31 5.89
CA THR A 104 -14.80 6.46 5.45
C THR A 104 -14.18 7.24 4.29
N LYS A 105 -12.88 7.12 4.07
CA LYS A 105 -12.11 7.82 3.04
C LYS A 105 -10.97 6.94 2.51
N PRO A 106 -10.38 7.25 1.34
CA PRO A 106 -9.18 6.57 0.90
C PRO A 106 -8.02 6.80 1.87
N GLY A 107 -7.33 5.73 2.28
CA GLY A 107 -6.07 5.88 2.99
C GLY A 107 -4.97 6.37 2.05
N LEU A 108 -4.15 7.32 2.52
CA LEU A 108 -3.06 7.86 1.73
C LEU A 108 -1.76 7.09 1.94
N THR A 109 -0.91 7.10 0.92
CA THR A 109 0.46 6.57 1.01
C THR A 109 1.45 7.45 0.24
N LEU A 110 2.69 7.54 0.72
CA LEU A 110 3.80 8.11 -0.07
C LEU A 110 4.55 7.03 -0.84
N ALA A 111 4.53 5.79 -0.33
CA ALA A 111 5.20 4.66 -0.93
C ALA A 111 4.62 4.31 -2.32
N GLU A 112 5.51 3.99 -3.26
CA GLU A 112 5.09 3.45 -4.56
C GLU A 112 4.46 2.05 -4.44
N ARG A 113 4.78 1.36 -3.34
CA ARG A 113 4.42 -0.03 -3.05
C ARG A 113 4.04 -0.12 -1.57
N PRO A 114 2.84 0.35 -1.19
CA PRO A 114 2.43 0.38 0.20
C PRO A 114 2.35 -1.02 0.83
N ILE A 115 2.38 -1.03 2.15
CA ILE A 115 2.15 -2.23 2.95
C ILE A 115 0.69 -2.23 3.41
N PHE A 116 0.01 -3.36 3.24
CA PHE A 116 -1.36 -3.56 3.68
C PHE A 116 -1.40 -4.44 4.92
N LEU A 117 -2.30 -4.12 5.84
CA LEU A 117 -2.48 -4.86 7.08
C LEU A 117 -3.92 -5.34 7.21
N VAL A 118 -4.08 -6.61 7.53
CA VAL A 118 -5.39 -7.25 7.74
C VAL A 118 -5.31 -8.07 9.02
N TYR A 119 -6.27 -7.88 9.91
CA TYR A 119 -6.46 -8.79 11.03
C TYR A 119 -7.24 -10.02 10.56
N VAL A 120 -6.62 -11.20 10.72
CA VAL A 120 -7.21 -12.49 10.37
C VAL A 120 -7.54 -13.23 11.68
N PRO A 121 -8.83 -13.52 11.95
CA PRO A 121 -9.21 -14.29 13.14
C PRO A 121 -8.75 -15.76 13.01
N LYS A 122 -8.89 -16.53 14.10
CA LYS A 122 -8.66 -17.98 14.08
C LYS A 122 -9.49 -18.63 12.97
N THR A 123 -8.85 -19.39 12.10
CA THR A 123 -9.51 -20.07 10.96
C THR A 123 -8.79 -21.35 10.58
N SER A 124 -9.52 -22.32 10.04
CA SER A 124 -8.97 -23.54 9.43
C SER A 124 -8.37 -23.32 8.05
N ALA A 125 -8.71 -22.22 7.37
CA ALA A 125 -8.20 -21.87 6.06
C ALA A 125 -6.67 -21.74 6.05
N LYS A 126 -6.02 -22.33 5.04
CA LYS A 126 -4.55 -22.36 4.92
C LYS A 126 -3.98 -21.19 4.14
N THR A 127 -4.80 -20.55 3.33
CA THR A 127 -4.37 -19.47 2.44
C THR A 127 -5.42 -18.38 2.35
N ALA A 128 -4.98 -17.18 2.01
CA ALA A 128 -5.80 -16.06 1.59
C ALA A 128 -5.30 -15.56 0.24
N GLU A 129 -6.12 -14.78 -0.44
CA GLU A 129 -5.75 -14.07 -1.66
C GLU A 129 -5.80 -12.57 -1.41
N PHE A 130 -4.73 -11.88 -1.78
CA PHE A 130 -4.70 -10.43 -1.87
C PHE A 130 -4.79 -10.03 -3.34
N SER A 131 -5.65 -9.05 -3.65
CA SER A 131 -5.73 -8.46 -4.98
C SER A 131 -5.78 -6.94 -4.90
N LEU A 132 -5.13 -6.28 -5.85
CA LEU A 132 -5.09 -4.83 -6.00
C LEU A 132 -5.50 -4.45 -7.42
N ARG A 133 -6.37 -3.45 -7.54
CA ARG A 133 -6.95 -2.99 -8.81
C ARG A 133 -6.89 -1.48 -8.92
N ASN A 134 -6.75 -0.98 -10.13
CA ASN A 134 -6.86 0.44 -10.43
C ASN A 134 -8.36 0.87 -10.49
N GLN A 135 -8.59 2.16 -10.73
CA GLN A 135 -9.94 2.76 -10.81
C GLN A 135 -10.82 2.17 -11.91
N ASN A 136 -10.20 1.63 -12.97
CA ASN A 136 -10.90 0.99 -14.09
C ASN A 136 -11.26 -0.48 -13.80
N GLY A 137 -10.91 -0.98 -12.62
CA GLY A 137 -11.08 -2.38 -12.24
C GLY A 137 -10.02 -3.33 -12.82
N SER A 138 -9.01 -2.81 -13.55
CA SER A 138 -7.91 -3.60 -14.08
C SER A 138 -7.01 -4.07 -12.93
N GLY A 139 -6.61 -5.34 -12.96
CA GLY A 139 -5.71 -5.92 -11.96
C GLY A 139 -4.31 -5.31 -12.04
N VAL A 140 -3.81 -4.83 -10.90
CA VAL A 140 -2.45 -4.28 -10.73
C VAL A 140 -1.54 -5.33 -10.11
N TYR A 141 -2.02 -6.03 -9.08
CA TYR A 141 -1.27 -7.06 -8.39
C TYR A 141 -2.21 -8.10 -7.78
N ARG A 142 -1.76 -9.35 -7.70
CA ARG A 142 -2.49 -10.45 -7.04
C ARG A 142 -1.48 -11.44 -6.49
N THR A 143 -1.72 -11.95 -5.29
CA THR A 143 -0.87 -12.97 -4.68
C THR A 143 -1.66 -13.83 -3.69
N THR A 144 -1.13 -15.02 -3.41
CA THR A 144 -1.62 -15.91 -2.35
C THR A 144 -0.77 -15.71 -1.11
N VAL A 145 -1.42 -15.54 0.05
CA VAL A 145 -0.79 -15.37 1.35
C VAL A 145 -1.04 -16.62 2.18
N ALA A 146 0.02 -17.22 2.74
CA ALA A 146 -0.11 -18.36 3.63
C ALA A 146 -0.59 -17.92 5.02
N LEU A 147 -1.60 -18.62 5.56
CA LEU A 147 -2.17 -18.39 6.89
C LEU A 147 -1.64 -19.44 7.87
N THR A 148 -0.37 -19.32 8.24
CA THR A 148 0.31 -20.34 9.08
C THR A 148 0.07 -20.13 10.57
N LYS A 149 -0.27 -18.91 10.99
CA LYS A 149 -0.51 -18.53 12.39
C LYS A 149 -1.74 -17.63 12.42
N THR A 150 -2.84 -18.11 13.00
CA THR A 150 -4.07 -17.33 13.21
C THR A 150 -4.60 -17.57 14.64
N PRO A 151 -5.16 -16.55 15.32
CA PRO A 151 -5.34 -15.17 14.86
C PRO A 151 -4.04 -14.38 14.76
N ASP A 152 -3.91 -13.50 13.76
CA ASP A 152 -2.74 -12.63 13.57
C ASP A 152 -3.08 -11.37 12.75
N ILE A 153 -2.21 -10.36 12.81
CA ILE A 153 -2.18 -9.24 11.88
C ILE A 153 -1.22 -9.59 10.74
N VAL A 154 -1.82 -9.94 9.60
CA VAL A 154 -1.10 -10.29 8.37
C VAL A 154 -0.62 -9.01 7.69
N THR A 155 0.67 -8.98 7.36
CA THR A 155 1.34 -7.90 6.63
C THR A 155 1.53 -8.33 5.17
N ILE A 156 1.03 -7.53 4.23
CA ILE A 156 1.14 -7.78 2.79
C ILE A 156 1.97 -6.67 2.16
N SER A 157 3.13 -7.03 1.61
CA SER A 157 4.01 -6.12 0.88
C SER A 157 3.94 -6.41 -0.62
N LEU A 158 3.98 -5.35 -1.43
CA LEU A 158 4.11 -5.49 -2.88
C LEU A 158 5.58 -5.75 -3.23
N PRO A 159 5.91 -6.80 -3.99
CA PRO A 159 7.28 -7.08 -4.39
C PRO A 159 7.79 -5.99 -5.34
N SER A 160 9.11 -5.88 -5.49
CA SER A 160 9.77 -4.87 -6.33
C SER A 160 9.38 -4.96 -7.82
N ASN A 161 8.95 -6.13 -8.29
CA ASN A 161 8.52 -6.36 -9.67
C ASN A 161 7.03 -6.09 -9.93
N ALA A 162 6.20 -5.78 -8.92
CA ALA A 162 4.83 -5.32 -9.17
C ALA A 162 4.85 -3.95 -9.91
N PRO A 163 3.76 -3.44 -10.48
CA PRO A 163 3.71 -2.05 -10.92
C PRO A 163 3.72 -1.08 -9.73
N PRO A 164 4.46 0.04 -9.75
CA PRO A 164 4.34 1.08 -8.74
C PRO A 164 2.96 1.76 -8.84
N LEU A 165 2.43 2.22 -7.71
CA LEU A 165 1.23 3.06 -7.70
C LEU A 165 1.56 4.44 -8.24
N GLU A 166 0.66 5.00 -9.03
CA GLU A 166 0.80 6.33 -9.59
C GLU A 166 0.31 7.40 -8.60
N ILE A 167 1.03 8.52 -8.55
CA ILE A 167 0.67 9.67 -7.72
C ILE A 167 -0.73 10.17 -8.11
N LYS A 168 -1.54 10.53 -7.11
CA LYS A 168 -2.93 11.00 -7.23
C LYS A 168 -3.90 9.98 -7.84
N LYS A 169 -3.51 8.71 -8.00
CA LYS A 169 -4.40 7.62 -8.43
C LYS A 169 -4.88 6.79 -7.23
N ARG A 170 -6.16 6.42 -7.28
CA ARG A 170 -6.80 5.53 -6.30
C ARG A 170 -6.78 4.09 -6.77
N TYR A 171 -6.61 3.18 -5.83
CA TYR A 171 -6.65 1.76 -6.03
C TYR A 171 -7.57 1.12 -5.00
N THR A 172 -8.21 0.03 -5.38
CA THR A 172 -9.03 -0.79 -4.49
C THR A 172 -8.32 -2.11 -4.29
N TRP A 173 -8.20 -2.54 -3.05
CA TRP A 173 -7.67 -3.85 -2.71
C TRP A 173 -8.72 -4.70 -2.01
N SER A 174 -8.56 -6.00 -2.13
CA SER A 174 -9.33 -6.99 -1.39
C SER A 174 -8.41 -8.04 -0.79
N PHE A 175 -8.82 -8.57 0.34
CA PHE A 175 -8.20 -9.72 0.98
C PHE A 175 -9.28 -10.76 1.26
N ALA A 176 -9.17 -11.93 0.66
CA ALA A 176 -10.15 -13.01 0.76
C ALA A 176 -9.52 -14.27 1.35
N VAL A 177 -10.00 -14.72 2.50
CA VAL A 177 -9.63 -16.00 3.11
C VAL A 177 -10.22 -17.12 2.26
N ILE A 178 -9.37 -18.04 1.78
CA ILE A 178 -9.76 -19.15 0.91
C ILE A 178 -10.35 -20.27 1.78
N CYS A 179 -11.68 -20.27 1.93
CA CYS A 179 -12.36 -21.22 2.81
C CYS A 179 -12.49 -22.62 2.19
N ASN A 180 -12.75 -22.69 0.90
CA ASN A 180 -12.76 -23.93 0.13
C ASN A 180 -12.13 -23.65 -1.25
N PRO A 181 -10.92 -24.15 -1.54
CA PRO A 181 -10.24 -23.89 -2.82
C PRO A 181 -11.04 -24.30 -4.06
N SER A 182 -11.92 -25.32 -3.94
CA SER A 182 -12.77 -25.80 -5.03
C SER A 182 -14.09 -25.04 -5.17
N ASP A 183 -14.51 -24.31 -4.12
CA ASP A 183 -15.73 -23.49 -4.11
C ASP A 183 -15.54 -22.24 -3.23
N ARG A 184 -15.23 -21.12 -3.89
CA ARG A 184 -14.89 -19.85 -3.26
C ARG A 184 -16.12 -19.00 -2.88
N ILE A 185 -17.35 -19.46 -3.10
CA ILE A 185 -18.58 -18.66 -2.90
C ILE A 185 -18.74 -18.19 -1.44
N LYS A 186 -18.22 -18.98 -0.48
CA LYS A 186 -18.36 -18.74 0.96
C LYS A 186 -17.12 -18.15 1.61
N ASP A 187 -16.18 -17.65 0.82
CA ASP A 187 -15.02 -16.97 1.35
C ASP A 187 -15.39 -15.75 2.17
N GLN A 188 -14.56 -15.50 3.17
CA GLN A 188 -14.60 -14.28 3.95
C GLN A 188 -13.65 -13.28 3.32
N PHE A 189 -14.14 -12.08 3.02
CA PHE A 189 -13.31 -11.05 2.42
C PHE A 189 -13.54 -9.68 3.04
N VAL A 190 -12.48 -8.88 2.99
CA VAL A 190 -12.52 -7.45 3.32
C VAL A 190 -11.93 -6.66 2.16
N THR A 191 -12.29 -5.39 2.08
CA THR A 191 -11.81 -4.48 1.04
C THR A 191 -11.31 -3.19 1.66
N GLY A 192 -10.43 -2.51 0.96
CA GLY A 192 -10.02 -1.15 1.31
C GLY A 192 -9.60 -0.38 0.07
N THR A 193 -9.30 0.91 0.28
CA THR A 193 -8.82 1.79 -0.78
C THR A 193 -7.52 2.47 -0.37
N VAL A 194 -6.63 2.65 -1.34
CA VAL A 194 -5.36 3.35 -1.17
C VAL A 194 -5.21 4.37 -2.28
N GLN A 195 -4.67 5.54 -1.96
CA GLN A 195 -4.32 6.56 -2.93
C GLN A 195 -2.89 7.02 -2.68
N ARG A 196 -2.03 6.95 -3.70
CA ARG A 196 -0.67 7.48 -3.58
C ARG A 196 -0.74 9.01 -3.65
N THR A 197 -0.02 9.66 -2.76
CA THR A 197 0.13 11.11 -2.70
C THR A 197 1.61 11.47 -2.62
N GLU A 198 1.89 12.76 -2.64
CA GLU A 198 3.21 13.34 -2.45
C GLU A 198 3.14 14.41 -1.35
N LEU A 199 4.28 14.65 -0.71
CA LEU A 199 4.49 15.77 0.21
C LEU A 199 5.61 16.65 -0.33
N GLU A 200 5.66 17.88 0.15
CA GLU A 200 6.78 18.77 -0.13
C GLU A 200 8.12 18.12 0.26
N PRO A 201 9.19 18.27 -0.55
CA PRO A 201 10.47 17.58 -0.30
C PRO A 201 11.07 17.86 1.08
N THR A 202 10.91 19.09 1.59
CA THR A 202 11.36 19.48 2.93
C THR A 202 10.61 18.72 4.03
N ARG A 203 9.31 18.53 3.85
CA ARG A 203 8.46 17.78 4.77
C ARG A 203 8.80 16.28 4.74
N LEU A 204 8.99 15.70 3.56
CA LEU A 204 9.39 14.30 3.41
C LEU A 204 10.73 14.03 4.12
N ARG A 205 11.74 14.89 3.91
CA ARG A 205 13.04 14.77 4.60
C ARG A 205 12.91 14.83 6.12
N GLN A 206 12.06 15.72 6.64
CA GLN A 206 11.81 15.81 8.08
C GLN A 206 11.27 14.49 8.65
N ILE A 207 10.38 13.81 7.91
CA ILE A 207 9.79 12.53 8.31
C ILE A 207 10.84 11.41 8.25
N GLU A 208 11.59 11.33 7.15
CA GLU A 208 12.60 10.30 6.94
C GLU A 208 13.74 10.36 7.96
N GLN A 209 14.11 11.56 8.41
CA GLN A 209 15.17 11.74 9.42
C GLN A 209 14.68 11.56 10.87
N ALA A 210 13.37 11.52 11.09
CA ALA A 210 12.81 11.39 12.43
C ALA A 210 13.03 9.97 13.01
N PRO A 211 13.25 9.85 14.33
CA PRO A 211 13.20 8.57 15.04
C PRO A 211 11.86 7.87 14.83
N LEU A 212 11.83 6.54 14.91
CA LEU A 212 10.68 5.72 14.50
C LEU A 212 9.33 6.15 15.12
N LYS A 213 9.28 6.40 16.44
CA LYS A 213 8.06 6.90 17.12
C LYS A 213 7.64 8.29 16.62
N GLN A 214 8.59 9.18 16.41
CA GLN A 214 8.32 10.52 15.86
C GLN A 214 7.89 10.45 14.40
N ARG A 215 8.47 9.54 13.61
CA ARG A 215 8.10 9.30 12.21
C ARG A 215 6.64 8.87 12.08
N PHE A 216 6.17 7.96 12.93
CA PHE A 216 4.76 7.60 13.04
C PHE A 216 3.87 8.83 13.29
N LEU A 217 4.21 9.65 14.30
CA LEU A 217 3.43 10.84 14.64
C LEU A 217 3.37 11.86 13.48
N LEU A 218 4.47 12.00 12.72
CA LEU A 218 4.50 12.89 11.57
C LEU A 218 3.63 12.35 10.42
N TYR A 219 3.70 11.06 10.10
CA TYR A 219 2.81 10.46 9.10
C TYR A 219 1.34 10.53 9.52
N GLN A 220 1.03 10.29 10.80
CA GLN A 220 -0.32 10.45 11.34
C GLN A 220 -0.82 11.88 11.17
N LYS A 221 0.02 12.88 11.48
CA LYS A 221 -0.29 14.31 11.32
C LYS A 221 -0.59 14.68 9.86
N ASP A 222 0.09 14.03 8.92
CA ASP A 222 -0.06 14.27 7.48
C ASP A 222 -1.08 13.31 6.83
N ASP A 223 -1.84 12.54 7.62
CA ASP A 223 -2.87 11.58 7.17
C ASP A 223 -2.34 10.47 6.24
N ILE A 224 -1.04 10.15 6.32
CA ILE A 224 -0.37 9.13 5.51
C ILE A 224 -0.56 7.75 6.16
N TRP A 225 -1.78 7.23 6.06
CA TRP A 225 -2.21 6.03 6.77
C TRP A 225 -1.33 4.79 6.53
N TYR A 226 -1.09 4.46 5.26
CA TYR A 226 -0.40 3.20 4.88
C TYR A 226 1.10 3.22 5.18
N ASP A 227 1.67 4.39 5.48
CA ASP A 227 3.06 4.55 5.92
C ASP A 227 3.14 4.62 7.45
N ALA A 228 2.13 5.20 8.11
CA ALA A 228 2.03 5.27 9.57
C ALA A 228 1.75 3.90 10.23
N LEU A 229 0.78 3.16 9.71
CA LEU A 229 0.28 1.94 10.37
C LEU A 229 1.33 0.82 10.50
N PRO A 230 2.16 0.51 9.49
CA PRO A 230 3.22 -0.49 9.63
C PRO A 230 4.23 -0.14 10.73
N ILE A 231 4.57 1.15 10.87
CA ILE A 231 5.45 1.63 11.94
C ILE A 231 4.81 1.41 13.30
N LEU A 232 3.51 1.73 13.44
CA LEU A 232 2.81 1.52 14.70
C LEU A 232 2.71 0.04 15.08
N LEU A 233 2.53 -0.86 14.10
CA LEU A 233 2.59 -2.30 14.32
C LEU A 233 3.99 -2.75 14.79
N GLU A 234 5.05 -2.23 14.20
CA GLU A 234 6.44 -2.51 14.60
C GLU A 234 6.73 -2.04 16.04
N LEU A 235 6.33 -0.81 16.37
CA LEU A 235 6.44 -0.27 17.73
C LEU A 235 5.70 -1.16 18.73
N ARG A 236 4.48 -1.59 18.40
CA ARG A 236 3.68 -2.50 19.24
C ARG A 236 4.36 -3.85 19.44
N ARG A 237 4.97 -4.42 18.40
CA ARG A 237 5.69 -5.70 18.46
C ARG A 237 6.98 -5.62 19.27
N SER A 238 7.72 -4.51 19.15
CA SER A 238 8.98 -4.28 19.86
C SER A 238 8.80 -3.87 21.32
N GLN A 239 7.69 -3.20 21.65
CA GLN A 239 7.40 -2.68 23.00
C GLN A 239 5.98 -3.10 23.46
N PRO A 240 5.72 -4.41 23.63
CA PRO A 240 4.37 -4.94 23.87
C PRO A 240 3.75 -4.51 25.21
N ASN A 241 4.57 -4.04 26.16
CA ASN A 241 4.14 -3.58 27.48
C ASN A 241 4.00 -2.05 27.58
N ASP A 242 4.31 -1.30 26.51
CA ASP A 242 4.12 0.15 26.49
C ASP A 242 2.63 0.47 26.28
N SER A 243 1.99 0.97 27.35
CA SER A 243 0.58 1.36 27.34
C SER A 243 0.31 2.54 26.40
N SER A 244 1.29 3.42 26.17
CA SER A 244 1.16 4.55 25.24
C SER A 244 1.07 4.08 23.79
N ILE A 245 1.81 3.04 23.41
CA ILE A 245 1.72 2.43 22.06
C ILE A 245 0.39 1.70 21.89
N SER A 246 -0.08 1.02 22.93
CA SER A 246 -1.38 0.33 22.90
C SER A 246 -2.54 1.33 22.75
N ALA A 247 -2.48 2.48 23.44
CA ALA A 247 -3.44 3.56 23.29
C ALA A 247 -3.39 4.16 21.87
N ALA A 248 -2.19 4.50 21.39
CA ALA A 248 -2.00 5.03 20.03
C ALA A 248 -2.53 4.08 18.96
N TRP A 249 -2.36 2.76 19.12
CA TRP A 249 -2.93 1.74 18.22
C TRP A 249 -4.46 1.83 18.15
N ARG A 250 -5.13 1.84 19.31
CA ARG A 250 -6.60 1.92 19.35
C ARG A 250 -7.10 3.23 18.76
N GLU A 251 -6.54 4.36 19.20
CA GLU A 251 -6.92 5.69 18.74
C GLU A 251 -6.70 5.87 17.24
N PHE A 252 -5.56 5.42 16.72
CA PHE A 252 -5.25 5.52 15.30
C PHE A 252 -6.23 4.71 14.45
N LEU A 253 -6.50 3.45 14.81
CA LEU A 253 -7.48 2.62 14.11
C LEU A 253 -8.91 3.18 14.20
N GLN A 254 -9.33 3.65 15.38
CA GLN A 254 -10.63 4.30 15.58
C GLN A 254 -10.78 5.57 14.73
N SER A 255 -9.71 6.36 14.57
CA SER A 255 -9.72 7.56 13.72
C SER A 255 -9.96 7.24 12.25
N GLY A 256 -9.60 6.04 11.81
CA GLY A 256 -9.92 5.50 10.47
C GLY A 256 -11.29 4.82 10.39
N GLY A 257 -12.07 4.78 11.47
CA GLY A 257 -13.35 4.08 11.51
C GLY A 257 -13.22 2.56 11.55
N VAL A 258 -12.08 2.04 12.01
CA VAL A 258 -11.88 0.61 12.29
C VAL A 258 -12.27 0.37 13.75
N ASP A 259 -13.32 -0.41 13.99
CA ASP A 259 -13.73 -0.81 15.34
C ASP A 259 -12.77 -1.90 15.86
N VAL A 260 -12.21 -1.70 17.06
CA VAL A 260 -11.03 -2.44 17.54
C VAL A 260 -11.32 -3.19 18.83
N MET A 261 -11.95 -4.36 18.71
CA MET A 261 -11.87 -5.41 19.74
C MET A 261 -10.63 -6.31 19.57
N ILE A 262 -9.67 -5.90 18.71
CA ILE A 262 -8.46 -6.66 18.33
C ILE A 262 -7.42 -6.74 19.48
N ASP A 263 -7.54 -5.89 20.49
CA ASP A 263 -6.46 -5.61 21.45
C ASP A 263 -6.27 -6.69 22.54
N ASP A 264 -7.36 -7.32 22.99
CA ASP A 264 -7.34 -8.19 24.17
C ASP A 264 -6.76 -9.59 23.90
N LYS A 265 -6.78 -10.06 22.65
CA LYS A 265 -6.54 -11.49 22.34
C LYS A 265 -5.17 -11.84 21.74
N LEU A 266 -4.41 -10.85 21.25
CA LEU A 266 -3.02 -11.12 20.83
C LEU A 266 -2.10 -11.43 22.02
N LYS A 267 -2.48 -10.99 23.24
CA LYS A 267 -1.74 -11.28 24.47
C LYS A 267 -1.94 -12.72 24.96
N ASP A 268 -3.13 -13.29 24.75
CA ASP A 268 -3.46 -14.64 25.22
C ASP A 268 -2.66 -15.76 24.53
N ASN A 269 -2.20 -15.53 23.29
CA ASN A 269 -1.35 -16.48 22.58
C ASN A 269 0.08 -16.56 23.13
N LYS A 270 0.58 -15.52 23.82
CA LYS A 270 1.91 -15.59 24.45
C LYS A 270 1.93 -16.32 25.79
N LEU A 271 0.79 -16.45 26.46
CA LEU A 271 0.73 -17.04 27.80
C LEU A 271 0.61 -18.57 27.81
N LYS A 272 0.34 -19.20 26.66
CA LYS A 272 0.09 -20.65 26.56
C LYS A 272 1.28 -21.50 26.09
N ASP A 273 2.37 -20.87 25.63
CA ASP A 273 3.55 -21.59 25.12
C ASP A 273 4.58 -21.95 26.21
N ASN A 274 4.27 -21.73 27.49
CA ASN A 274 5.08 -22.18 28.63
C ASN A 274 4.27 -23.12 29.52
N LYS A 275 4.06 -24.36 29.10
CA LYS A 275 3.81 -25.48 30.03
C LYS A 275 4.27 -26.81 29.44
#